data_AF-A0A7V8YJS8-F1
#
_entry.id   AF-A0A7V8YJS8-F1
#
_cell.length_a   1.000
_cell.length_b   1.000
_cell.length_c   1.000
_cell.angle_alpha   90.00
_cell.angle_beta   90.00
_cell.angle_gamma   90.00
#
_symmetry.space_group_name_H-M   'P 1'
#
loop_
_entity.id
_entity.type
_entity.pdbx_description
1 polymer ?
#
loop_
_entity_poly.entity_id
_entity_poly.type
_entity_poly.pdbx_seq_one_letter_code
_entity_poly.pdbx_strand_id
1 'polypeptide(L)' 'ETGQIIGAGHASATGRFDDEQLFYLRSRGIPETAARRLVVRGFFNEIINKISVPAVRERLEAAVEAELAAVAL' A
#
# COMPACT_ATOMS: atom_id res chain seq x y z
N GLU A 1 -8.01 -38.01 -7.35
CA GLU A 1 -6.84 -38.09 -8.26
C GLU A 1 -5.71 -37.24 -7.74
N THR A 2 -4.51 -37.79 -7.88
CA THR A 2 -3.25 -37.42 -7.20
C THR A 2 -2.59 -36.16 -7.78
N GLY A 3 -2.58 -35.09 -6.99
CA GLY A 3 -1.34 -34.55 -6.43
C GLY A 3 -0.24 -34.03 -7.38
N GLN A 4 -0.52 -33.68 -8.63
CA GLN A 4 0.49 -33.11 -9.52
C GLN A 4 0.55 -31.57 -9.37
N ILE A 5 1.25 -31.11 -8.33
CA ILE A 5 1.54 -29.68 -8.13
C ILE A 5 2.87 -29.37 -8.81
N ILE A 6 2.80 -28.68 -9.96
CA ILE A 6 3.95 -28.33 -10.81
C ILE A 6 4.86 -27.27 -10.14
N GLY A 7 4.34 -26.59 -9.12
CA GLY A 7 5.07 -25.67 -8.27
C GLY A 7 4.13 -24.88 -7.35
N ALA A 8 4.58 -24.61 -6.13
CA ALA A 8 3.94 -23.68 -5.21
C ALA A 8 5.01 -22.72 -4.67
N GLY A 9 4.81 -21.43 -4.88
CA GLY A 9 5.70 -20.37 -4.39
C GLY A 9 5.02 -19.56 -3.30
N HIS A 10 5.71 -19.33 -2.20
CA HIS A 10 5.30 -18.39 -1.16
C HIS A 10 6.45 -17.42 -0.91
N ALA A 11 6.13 -16.13 -0.89
CA ALA A 11 7.08 -15.08 -0.54
C ALA A 11 6.39 -14.11 0.42
N SER A 12 7.16 -13.64 1.38
CA SER A 12 6.79 -12.57 2.29
C SER A 12 7.91 -11.53 2.25
N ALA A 13 7.53 -10.26 2.28
CA ALA A 13 8.47 -9.15 2.31
C ALA A 13 8.12 -8.24 3.48
N THR A 14 9.14 -7.85 4.23
CA THR A 14 9.06 -6.82 5.26
C THR A 14 10.09 -5.74 4.92
N GLY A 15 9.67 -4.48 4.94
CA GLY A 15 10.54 -3.36 4.60
C GLY A 15 10.20 -2.13 5.42
N ARG A 16 11.18 -1.25 5.54
CA ARG A 16 10.99 0.13 6.00
C ARG A 16 10.56 1.02 4.83
N PHE A 17 10.21 2.26 5.13
CA PHE A 17 10.06 3.27 4.08
C PHE A 17 11.37 3.42 3.29
N ASP A 18 11.23 3.64 1.99
CA ASP A 18 12.34 4.00 1.11
C ASP A 18 12.72 5.46 1.39
N ASP A 19 13.94 5.65 1.91
CA ASP A 19 14.45 6.96 2.30
C ASP A 19 14.58 7.90 1.08
N GLU A 20 14.82 7.36 -0.13
CA GLU A 20 14.92 8.16 -1.36
C GLU A 20 13.55 8.70 -1.77
N GLN A 21 12.51 7.88 -1.68
CA GLN A 21 11.12 8.31 -1.94
C GLN A 21 10.67 9.38 -0.94
N LEU A 22 10.96 9.18 0.34
CA LEU A 22 10.64 10.16 1.38
C LEU A 22 11.42 11.46 1.18
N PHE A 23 12.71 11.37 0.88
CA PHE A 23 13.54 12.54 0.57
C PHE A 23 12.98 13.31 -0.63
N TYR A 24 12.61 12.60 -1.71
CA TYR A 24 12.04 13.23 -2.89
C TYR A 24 10.76 14.01 -2.57
N LEU A 25 9.80 13.40 -1.88
CA LEU A 25 8.54 14.05 -1.49
C LEU A 25 8.79 15.27 -0.58
N ARG A 26 9.68 15.12 0.41
CA ARG A 26 10.05 16.22 1.32
C ARG A 26 10.77 17.36 0.61
N SER A 27 11.60 17.06 -0.39
CA SER A 27 12.29 18.08 -1.20
C SER A 27 11.29 18.95 -2.00
N ARG A 28 10.09 18.44 -2.24
CA ARG A 28 8.96 19.17 -2.85
C ARG A 28 8.11 19.94 -1.83
N GLY A 29 8.55 20.05 -0.58
CA GLY A 29 7.85 20.78 0.48
C GLY A 29 6.75 19.98 1.18
N ILE A 30 6.63 18.68 0.92
CA ILE A 30 5.63 17.83 1.57
C ILE A 30 6.10 17.51 3.00
N PRO A 31 5.29 17.77 4.04
CA PRO A 31 5.63 17.39 5.41
C PRO A 31 5.89 15.88 5.54
N GLU A 32 6.80 15.50 6.42
CA GLU A 32 7.21 14.09 6.56
C GLU A 32 6.03 13.15 6.82
N THR A 33 5.11 13.53 7.72
CA THR A 33 3.90 12.75 8.04
C THR A 33 3.01 12.55 6.82
N ALA A 34 2.84 13.59 5.99
CA ALA A 34 2.10 13.51 4.74
C ALA A 34 2.82 12.67 3.68
N ALA A 35 4.16 12.78 3.59
CA ALA A 35 4.97 11.98 2.67
C ALA A 35 4.85 10.48 3.00
N ARG A 36 4.94 10.09 4.29
CA ARG A 36 4.74 8.70 4.73
C ARG A 36 3.34 8.19 4.36
N ARG A 37 2.30 8.98 4.59
CA ARG A 37 0.92 8.63 4.18
C ARG A 37 0.79 8.42 2.68
N LEU A 38 1.40 9.28 1.86
CA LEU A 38 1.38 9.14 0.40
C LEU A 38 2.04 7.85 -0.07
N VAL A 39 3.18 7.48 0.52
CA VAL A 39 3.87 6.22 0.18
C VAL A 39 3.01 5.01 0.52
N VAL A 40 2.42 4.95 1.73
CA VAL A 40 1.55 3.83 2.13
C VAL A 40 0.29 3.77 1.27
N ARG A 41 -0.33 4.93 0.98
CA ARG A 41 -1.49 5.01 0.10
C ARG A 41 -1.16 4.51 -1.31
N GLY A 42 -0.02 4.93 -1.87
CA GLY A 42 0.46 4.48 -3.18
C GLY A 42 0.63 2.96 -3.24
N PHE A 43 1.21 2.37 -2.18
CA PHE A 43 1.39 0.92 -2.06
C PHE A 43 0.05 0.16 -2.13
N PHE A 44 -0.96 0.56 -1.34
CA PHE A 44 -2.26 -0.12 -1.35
C PHE A 44 -3.06 0.16 -2.64
N ASN A 45 -2.95 1.37 -3.21
CA ASN A 45 -3.64 1.74 -4.44
C ASN A 45 -3.32 0.80 -5.61
N GLU A 46 -2.09 0.28 -5.70
CA GLU A 46 -1.73 -0.66 -6.78
C GLU A 46 -2.59 -1.93 -6.75
N ILE A 47 -2.90 -2.43 -5.56
CA ILE A 47 -3.72 -3.65 -5.38
C ILE A 47 -5.21 -3.31 -5.46
N ILE A 48 -5.65 -2.23 -4.81
CA ILE A 48 -7.05 -1.80 -4.78
C ILE A 48 -7.57 -1.51 -6.19
N ASN A 49 -6.76 -0.89 -7.06
CA ASN A 49 -7.15 -0.60 -8.44
C ASN A 49 -7.38 -1.85 -9.31
N LYS A 50 -6.84 -3.01 -8.92
CA LYS A 50 -7.08 -4.29 -9.63
C LYS A 50 -8.48 -4.87 -9.33
N ILE A 51 -9.18 -4.33 -8.33
CA ILE A 51 -10.53 -4.79 -7.95
C ILE A 51 -11.54 -4.20 -8.93
N SER A 52 -12.24 -5.08 -9.66
CA SER A 52 -13.22 -4.70 -10.69
C SER A 52 -14.57 -4.29 -10.13
N VAL A 53 -14.91 -4.67 -8.89
CA VAL A 53 -16.18 -4.36 -8.24
C VAL A 53 -16.09 -2.97 -7.56
N PRO A 54 -16.78 -1.93 -8.07
CA PRO A 54 -16.59 -0.56 -7.58
C PRO A 54 -16.92 -0.41 -6.09
N ALA A 55 -18.03 -0.99 -5.63
CA ALA A 55 -18.42 -0.92 -4.22
C ALA A 55 -17.37 -1.53 -3.26
N VAL A 56 -16.64 -2.56 -3.71
CA VAL A 56 -15.55 -3.16 -2.91
C VAL A 56 -14.33 -2.25 -2.93
N ARG A 57 -14.00 -1.67 -4.08
CA ARG A 57 -12.90 -0.71 -4.23
C ARG A 57 -13.11 0.50 -3.30
N GLU A 58 -14.27 1.14 -3.39
CA GLU A 58 -14.62 2.32 -2.57
C GLU A 58 -14.56 2.01 -1.07
N ARG A 59 -15.08 0.86 -0.66
CA ARG A 59 -15.01 0.42 0.74
C ARG A 59 -13.57 0.25 1.22
N LEU A 60 -12.68 -0.29 0.39
CA LEU A 60 -11.28 -0.50 0.74
C LEU A 60 -10.50 0.81 0.76
N GLU A 61 -10.74 1.71 -0.20
CA GLU A 61 -10.16 3.05 -0.18
C GLU A 61 -10.54 3.80 1.10
N ALA A 62 -11.83 3.79 1.47
CA ALA A 62 -12.30 4.42 2.70
C ALA A 62 -11.67 3.79 3.95
N ALA A 63 -11.52 2.47 3.99
CA ALA A 63 -10.88 1.78 5.10
C ALA A 63 -9.40 2.17 5.24
N VAL A 64 -8.65 2.22 4.14
CA VAL A 64 -7.23 2.63 4.16
C VAL A 64 -7.09 4.08 4.64
N GLU A 65 -7.92 4.99 4.15
CA GLU A 65 -7.89 6.39 4.60
C GLU A 65 -8.21 6.53 6.10
N ALA A 66 -9.19 5.77 6.60
CA ALA A 66 -9.52 5.76 8.03
C ALA A 66 -8.34 5.27 8.89
N GLU A 67 -7.67 4.19 8.49
CA GLU A 67 -6.50 3.67 9.20
C GLU A 67 -5.32 4.68 9.16
N LEU A 68 -5.05 5.29 8.00
CA LEU A 68 -4.01 6.31 7.88
C LEU A 68 -4.28 7.57 8.71
N ALA A 69 -5.54 7.90 8.95
CA ALA A 69 -5.95 8.99 9.82
C ALA A 69 -5.80 8.63 11.31
N ALA A 70 -6.10 7.39 11.69
CA ALA A 70 -6.01 6.90 13.07
C ALA A 70 -4.56 6.68 13.53
N VAL A 71 -3.65 6.33 12.62
CA VAL A 71 -2.24 6.11 12.94
C VAL A 71 -1.45 7.42 12.84
N ALA A 72 -0.69 7.72 13.91
CA ALA A 72 0.33 8.76 13.89
C ALA A 72 1.58 8.23 13.14
N LEU A 73 1.59 8.44 11.82
CA LEU A 73 2.77 8.29 10.96
C LEU A 73 3.57 9.60 10.94
#